data_AF-A0A5N7DLY0-F1
#
_entry.id   AF-A0A5N7DLY0-F1
#
_cell.length_a   1.000
_cell.length_b   1.000
_cell.length_c   1.000
_cell.angle_alpha   90.00
_cell.angle_beta   90.00
_cell.angle_gamma   90.00
#
_symmetry.space_group_name_H-M   'P 1'
#
loop_
_entity.id
_entity.type
_entity.pdbx_description
1 polymer ?
#
loop_
_entity_poly.entity_id
_entity_poly.type
_entity_poly.pdbx_seq_one_letter_code
_entity_poly.pdbx_strand_id
1 'polypeptide(L)'
;MANTTTPPSQHIPTTSQLELIDVMTDLYGDGIYPILLCPPYLLMDVIKINNLRFQTTCSPITDSTRATAHEILEHIEAFSPEDWTGTHPDAREDWLLLGRMYRSSIALYCISSLQSLSIISSITRRPRIKHFAIWPLVVAGMQAVDASPHIRHIVDDQLSELSKIMGCPTPTLAGAVFHRFWASGQTGWDDCFDKAYVFVA
;
A
#
# COMPACT_ATOMS: atom_id res chain seq x y z
N MET A 1 -8.52 10.32 9.36
CA MET A 1 -7.40 9.42 8.97
C MET A 1 -6.21 9.45 9.94
N ALA A 2 -6.24 10.13 11.09
CA ALA A 2 -5.04 10.32 11.95
C ALA A 2 -4.29 9.04 12.36
N ASN A 3 -4.98 7.91 12.60
CA ASN A 3 -4.31 6.64 12.98
C ASN A 3 -3.47 6.02 11.85
N THR A 4 -3.67 6.42 10.57
CA THR A 4 -2.92 5.84 9.44
C THR A 4 -1.42 6.16 9.50
N THR A 5 -1.06 7.30 10.09
CA THR A 5 0.32 7.79 10.21
C THR A 5 0.91 7.60 11.61
N THR A 6 0.15 7.02 12.54
CA THR A 6 0.59 6.81 13.93
C THR A 6 1.08 5.37 14.12
N PRO A 7 2.17 5.14 14.90
CA PRO A 7 2.58 3.79 15.30
C PRO A 7 1.45 3.04 16.02
N PRO A 8 1.28 1.73 15.82
CA PRO A 8 0.18 0.97 16.42
C PRO A 8 0.06 1.13 17.94
N SER A 9 1.17 1.22 18.66
CA SER A 9 1.22 1.39 20.12
C SER A 9 0.72 2.74 20.62
N GLN A 10 0.52 3.72 19.72
CA GLN A 10 0.07 5.07 20.04
C GLN A 10 -1.27 5.40 19.37
N HIS A 11 -1.99 4.41 18.84
CA HIS A 11 -3.30 4.63 18.23
C HIS A 11 -4.30 5.13 19.26
N ILE A 12 -5.14 6.08 18.83
CA ILE A 12 -6.33 6.47 19.61
C ILE A 12 -7.27 5.26 19.59
N PRO A 13 -7.79 4.78 20.74
CA PRO A 13 -8.57 3.54 20.84
C PRO A 13 -9.72 3.45 19.83
N THR A 14 -9.75 2.36 19.07
CA THR A 14 -10.71 2.12 17.97
C THR A 14 -12.16 1.86 18.40
N THR A 15 -12.46 1.72 19.70
CA THR A 15 -13.84 1.52 20.18
C THR A 15 -14.75 2.69 19.77
N SER A 16 -14.23 3.91 19.66
CA SER A 16 -14.97 5.05 19.12
C SER A 16 -15.02 5.11 17.57
N GLN A 17 -14.24 4.28 16.87
CA GLN A 17 -14.11 4.31 15.41
C GLN A 17 -14.89 3.18 14.71
N LEU A 18 -15.06 2.01 15.35
CA LEU A 18 -15.92 0.94 14.81
C LEU A 18 -17.40 1.30 14.95
N GLU A 19 -17.83 1.89 16.09
CA GLU A 19 -19.18 2.46 16.23
C GLU A 19 -19.44 3.59 15.23
N LEU A 20 -18.37 4.31 14.84
CA LEU A 20 -18.43 5.33 13.80
C LEU A 20 -18.63 4.74 12.40
N ILE A 21 -18.31 3.47 12.16
CA ILE A 21 -18.60 2.80 10.87
C ILE A 21 -20.11 2.71 10.68
N ASP A 22 -20.85 2.28 11.70
CA ASP A 22 -22.31 2.15 11.61
C ASP A 22 -22.96 3.52 11.41
N VAL A 23 -22.57 4.50 12.23
CA VAL A 23 -23.04 5.89 12.12
C VAL A 23 -22.70 6.51 10.77
N MET A 24 -21.49 6.28 10.26
CA MET A 24 -21.11 6.77 8.94
C MET A 24 -21.89 6.04 7.84
N THR A 25 -22.07 4.72 7.94
CA THR A 25 -22.83 3.94 6.95
C THR A 25 -24.26 4.47 6.83
N ASP A 26 -24.90 4.78 7.96
CA ASP A 26 -26.24 5.38 7.99
C ASP A 26 -26.24 6.79 7.39
N LEU A 27 -25.32 7.66 7.82
CA LEU A 27 -25.20 9.04 7.28
C LEU A 27 -24.96 9.05 5.77
N TYR A 28 -24.11 8.14 5.26
CA TYR A 28 -23.83 8.02 3.83
C TYR A 28 -25.02 7.42 3.07
N GLY A 29 -25.74 6.46 3.66
CA GLY A 29 -26.98 5.92 3.11
C GLY A 29 -28.05 6.99 2.90
N ASP A 30 -28.08 7.99 3.79
CA ASP A 30 -28.95 9.16 3.72
C ASP A 30 -28.41 10.29 2.82
N GLY A 31 -27.28 10.07 2.13
CA GLY A 31 -26.67 11.05 1.21
C GLY A 31 -25.96 12.22 1.91
N ILE A 32 -25.71 12.12 3.22
CA ILE A 32 -24.97 13.11 4.00
C ILE A 32 -23.48 12.77 3.92
N TYR A 33 -22.77 13.44 3.03
CA TYR A 33 -21.32 13.30 2.91
C TYR A 33 -20.62 14.24 3.90
N PRO A 34 -19.84 13.73 4.87
CA PRO A 34 -18.90 14.55 5.62
C PRO A 34 -17.93 15.24 4.66
N ILE A 35 -17.26 16.31 5.11
CA ILE A 35 -16.18 17.00 4.35
C ILE A 35 -14.91 16.12 4.31
N LEU A 36 -15.05 14.89 3.82
CA LEU A 36 -13.97 13.97 3.53
C LEU A 36 -14.09 13.59 2.06
N LEU A 37 -13.02 13.87 1.30
CA LEU A 37 -12.89 13.52 -0.11
C LEU A 37 -12.69 12.01 -0.35
N CYS A 38 -12.65 11.20 0.70
CA CYS A 38 -12.42 9.76 0.64
C CYS A 38 -13.74 9.03 0.33
N PRO A 39 -13.76 8.09 -0.63
CA PRO A 39 -14.92 7.22 -0.83
C PRO A 39 -15.34 6.53 0.48
N PRO A 40 -16.64 6.49 0.82
CA PRO A 40 -17.12 5.98 2.11
C PRO A 40 -16.66 4.55 2.41
N TYR A 41 -16.81 3.63 1.44
CA TYR A 41 -16.42 2.23 1.61
C TYR A 41 -14.92 2.08 1.85
N LEU A 42 -14.10 2.84 1.12
CA LEU A 42 -12.66 2.85 1.30
C LEU A 42 -12.25 3.46 2.66
N LEU A 43 -13.00 4.42 3.19
CA LEU A 43 -12.78 4.96 4.53
C LEU A 43 -13.03 3.87 5.61
N MET A 44 -14.06 3.04 5.43
CA MET A 44 -14.30 1.91 6.33
C MET A 44 -13.15 0.91 6.29
N ASP A 45 -12.61 0.62 5.11
CA ASP A 45 -11.44 -0.25 4.98
C ASP A 45 -10.21 0.35 5.69
N VAL A 46 -10.00 1.66 5.61
CA VAL A 46 -8.95 2.35 6.38
C VAL A 46 -9.15 2.19 7.89
N ILE A 47 -10.39 2.26 8.39
CA ILE A 47 -10.68 2.04 9.81
C ILE A 47 -10.39 0.59 10.20
N LYS A 48 -10.83 -0.39 9.40
CA LYS A 48 -10.57 -1.82 9.62
C LYS A 48 -9.07 -2.13 9.63
N ILE A 49 -8.29 -1.56 8.70
CA ILE A 49 -6.83 -1.70 8.68
C ILE A 49 -6.21 -1.15 9.97
N ASN A 50 -6.62 0.05 10.41
CA ASN A 50 -6.12 0.63 11.65
C ASN A 50 -6.45 -0.24 12.87
N ASN A 51 -7.66 -0.81 12.90
CA ASN A 51 -8.06 -1.72 13.96
C ASN A 51 -7.18 -2.98 13.98
N LEU A 52 -6.93 -3.62 12.83
CA LEU A 52 -6.01 -4.76 12.75
C LEU A 52 -4.60 -4.40 13.23
N ARG A 53 -4.08 -3.24 12.81
CA ARG A 53 -2.78 -2.74 13.27
C ARG A 53 -2.75 -2.61 14.79
N PHE A 54 -3.76 -1.98 15.39
CA PHE A 54 -3.86 -1.83 16.83
C PHE A 54 -3.96 -3.17 17.57
N GLN A 55 -4.78 -4.11 17.06
CA GLN A 55 -4.98 -5.43 17.68
C GLN A 55 -3.67 -6.20 17.86
N THR A 56 -2.70 -6.06 16.95
CA THR A 56 -1.38 -6.73 17.10
C THR A 56 -0.60 -6.32 18.34
N THR A 57 -0.91 -5.15 18.93
CA THR A 57 -0.28 -4.71 20.19
C THR A 57 -0.88 -5.39 21.42
N CYS A 58 -2.10 -5.92 21.30
CA CYS A 58 -2.86 -6.50 22.40
C CYS A 58 -3.03 -8.02 22.27
N SER A 59 -2.89 -8.59 21.07
CA SER A 59 -3.19 -9.99 20.78
C SER A 59 -2.26 -10.56 19.71
N PRO A 60 -1.93 -11.86 19.78
CA PRO A 60 -1.09 -12.51 18.79
C PRO A 60 -1.80 -12.60 17.44
N ILE A 61 -1.01 -12.61 16.36
CA ILE A 61 -1.51 -12.73 14.99
C ILE A 61 -1.99 -14.17 14.74
N THR A 62 -3.25 -14.31 14.34
CA THR A 62 -3.88 -15.61 14.05
C THR A 62 -4.16 -15.77 12.56
N ASP A 63 -4.50 -16.98 12.12
CA ASP A 63 -4.96 -17.21 10.74
C ASP A 63 -6.23 -16.41 10.40
N SER A 64 -7.10 -16.20 11.40
CA SER A 64 -8.28 -15.33 11.26
C SER A 64 -7.87 -13.87 10.98
N THR A 65 -6.91 -13.33 11.72
CA THR A 65 -6.34 -11.99 11.48
C THR A 65 -5.80 -11.84 10.05
N ARG A 66 -5.12 -12.88 9.54
CA ARG A 66 -4.60 -12.90 8.17
C ARG A 66 -5.73 -12.97 7.15
N ALA A 67 -6.75 -13.80 7.38
CA ALA A 67 -7.91 -13.92 6.51
C ALA A 67 -8.65 -12.58 6.39
N THR A 68 -8.94 -11.91 7.51
CA THR A 68 -9.57 -10.58 7.52
C THR A 68 -8.73 -9.54 6.76
N ALA A 69 -7.40 -9.57 6.90
CA ALA A 69 -6.53 -8.68 6.13
C ALA A 69 -6.61 -8.92 4.62
N HIS A 70 -6.76 -10.17 4.18
CA HIS A 70 -6.94 -10.52 2.78
C HIS A 70 -8.32 -10.07 2.26
N GLU A 71 -9.38 -10.28 3.03
CA GLU A 71 -10.74 -9.83 2.69
C GLU A 71 -10.80 -8.30 2.53
N ILE A 72 -10.15 -7.54 3.42
CA ILE A 72 -10.08 -6.08 3.29
C ILE A 72 -9.36 -5.68 2.00
N LEU A 73 -8.24 -6.34 1.68
CA LEU A 73 -7.50 -6.04 0.46
C LEU A 73 -8.33 -6.36 -0.79
N GLU A 74 -9.02 -7.50 -0.82
CA GLU A 74 -9.93 -7.87 -1.91
C GLU A 74 -11.08 -6.86 -2.07
N HIS A 75 -11.63 -6.36 -0.96
CA HIS A 75 -12.66 -5.33 -0.98
C HIS A 75 -12.16 -3.99 -1.55
N ILE A 76 -10.97 -3.55 -1.18
CA ILE A 76 -10.32 -2.35 -1.75
C ILE A 76 -10.06 -2.55 -3.25
N GLU A 77 -9.60 -3.74 -3.66
CA GLU A 77 -9.34 -4.06 -5.06
C GLU A 77 -10.63 -4.16 -5.89
N ALA A 78 -11.75 -4.55 -5.27
CA ALA A 78 -13.05 -4.58 -5.92
C ALA A 78 -13.70 -3.19 -6.05
N PHE A 79 -13.18 -2.16 -5.38
CA PHE A 79 -13.72 -0.80 -5.47
C PHE A 79 -13.70 -0.29 -6.92
N SER A 80 -14.86 0.17 -7.36
CA SER A 80 -15.13 0.74 -8.68
C SER A 80 -15.31 2.27 -8.55
N PRO A 81 -14.33 3.08 -9.00
CA PRO A 81 -14.48 4.53 -9.06
C PRO A 81 -15.71 4.95 -9.86
N GLU A 82 -16.06 4.18 -10.89
CA GLU A 82 -17.20 4.42 -11.76
C GLU A 82 -18.53 4.34 -11.00
N ASP A 83 -18.67 3.40 -10.06
CA ASP A 83 -19.87 3.26 -9.23
C ASP A 83 -19.94 4.33 -8.12
N TRP A 84 -18.79 4.90 -7.74
CA TRP A 84 -18.72 6.00 -6.78
C TRP A 84 -18.98 7.36 -7.42
N THR A 85 -18.62 7.55 -8.69
CA THR A 85 -18.88 8.81 -9.38
C THR A 85 -20.39 9.04 -9.52
N GLY A 86 -20.92 10.01 -8.76
CA GLY A 86 -22.32 10.40 -8.84
C GLY A 86 -22.70 10.94 -10.22
N THR A 87 -23.97 11.32 -10.39
CA THR A 87 -24.55 11.75 -11.68
C THR A 87 -24.07 13.11 -12.20
N HIS A 88 -23.06 13.75 -11.56
CA HIS A 88 -22.55 15.08 -11.93
C HIS A 88 -21.60 14.98 -13.14
N PRO A 89 -22.05 15.33 -14.36
CA PRO A 89 -21.29 15.08 -15.58
C PRO A 89 -20.02 15.91 -15.66
N ASP A 90 -20.07 17.15 -15.14
CA ASP A 90 -19.03 18.17 -15.33
C ASP A 90 -17.75 17.91 -14.50
N ALA A 91 -17.84 17.08 -13.46
CA ALA A 91 -16.70 16.75 -12.59
C ALA A 91 -16.31 15.26 -12.67
N ARG A 92 -16.94 14.49 -13.57
CA ARG A 92 -16.83 13.03 -13.58
C ARG A 92 -15.39 12.53 -13.71
N GLU A 93 -14.58 13.17 -14.55
CA GLU A 93 -13.17 12.81 -14.73
C GLU A 93 -12.35 13.01 -13.45
N ASP A 94 -12.55 14.13 -12.75
CA ASP A 94 -11.88 14.43 -11.49
C ASP A 94 -12.26 13.43 -10.40
N TRP A 95 -13.54 13.08 -10.29
CA TRP A 95 -14.01 12.07 -9.34
C TRP A 95 -13.48 10.66 -9.67
N LEU A 96 -13.40 10.30 -10.95
CA LEU A 96 -12.78 9.03 -11.37
C LEU A 96 -11.29 8.99 -10.99
N LEU A 97 -10.56 10.08 -11.27
CA LEU A 97 -9.15 10.19 -10.91
C LEU A 97 -8.95 10.07 -9.39
N LEU A 98 -9.74 10.81 -8.62
CA LEU A 98 -9.69 10.79 -7.16
C LEU A 98 -10.00 9.39 -6.60
N GLY A 99 -11.00 8.69 -7.17
CA GLY A 99 -11.35 7.34 -6.79
C GLY A 99 -10.21 6.34 -7.04
N ARG A 100 -9.54 6.44 -8.21
CA ARG A 100 -8.35 5.63 -8.52
C ARG A 100 -7.18 5.93 -7.59
N MET A 101 -6.95 7.20 -7.25
CA MET A 101 -5.91 7.61 -6.31
C MET A 101 -6.15 7.04 -4.91
N TYR A 102 -7.37 7.17 -4.38
CA TYR A 102 -7.72 6.61 -3.07
C TYR A 102 -7.61 5.09 -3.05
N ARG A 103 -8.17 4.39 -4.04
CA ARG A 103 -8.06 2.92 -4.15
C ARG A 103 -6.60 2.47 -4.12
N SER A 104 -5.76 3.08 -4.95
CA SER A 104 -4.33 2.72 -5.05
C SER A 104 -3.59 3.00 -3.74
N SER A 105 -3.80 4.19 -3.16
CA SER A 105 -3.14 4.61 -1.92
C SER A 105 -3.54 3.72 -0.73
N ILE A 106 -4.82 3.36 -0.63
CA ILE A 106 -5.35 2.54 0.47
C ILE A 106 -4.94 1.08 0.30
N ALA A 107 -4.87 0.56 -0.93
CA ALA A 107 -4.30 -0.77 -1.19
C ALA A 107 -2.83 -0.83 -0.78
N LEU A 108 -2.03 0.16 -1.18
CA LEU A 108 -0.62 0.26 -0.78
C LEU A 108 -0.47 0.39 0.73
N TYR A 109 -1.32 1.20 1.38
CA TYR A 109 -1.36 1.32 2.83
C TYR A 109 -1.70 0.00 3.53
N CYS A 110 -2.76 -0.69 3.07
CA CYS A 110 -3.18 -2.00 3.58
C CYS A 110 -2.02 -3.00 3.54
N ILE A 111 -1.45 -3.19 2.35
CA ILE A 111 -0.33 -4.08 2.11
C ILE A 111 0.87 -3.71 2.98
N SER A 112 1.36 -2.47 2.86
CA SER A 112 2.63 -2.07 3.49
C SER A 112 2.54 -2.06 5.01
N SER A 113 1.43 -1.52 5.55
CA SER A 113 1.26 -1.42 7.00
C SER A 113 1.04 -2.79 7.66
N LEU A 114 0.28 -3.69 7.02
CA LEU A 114 0.02 -5.03 7.57
C LEU A 114 1.19 -6.00 7.32
N GLN A 115 1.96 -5.83 6.24
CA GLN A 115 3.23 -6.55 6.03
C GLN A 115 4.28 -6.19 7.07
N SER A 116 4.39 -4.92 7.44
CA SER A 116 5.33 -4.48 8.50
C SER A 116 5.07 -5.17 9.84
N LEU A 117 3.83 -5.64 10.04
CA LEU A 117 3.39 -6.40 11.21
C LEU A 117 3.34 -7.92 10.96
N SER A 118 3.82 -8.43 9.82
CA SER A 118 3.77 -9.85 9.44
C SER A 118 2.34 -10.45 9.36
N ILE A 119 1.32 -9.63 9.16
CA ILE A 119 -0.07 -10.09 8.95
C ILE A 119 -0.26 -10.55 7.50
N ILE A 120 0.14 -9.73 6.53
CA ILE A 120 0.12 -10.09 5.11
C ILE A 120 1.51 -10.59 4.73
N SER A 121 1.60 -11.71 3.98
CA SER A 121 2.88 -12.17 3.45
C SER A 121 3.41 -11.19 2.40
N SER A 122 4.73 -11.04 2.26
CA SER A 122 5.29 -10.14 1.25
C SER A 122 4.67 -10.38 -0.15
N ILE A 123 4.36 -9.29 -0.87
CA ILE A 123 3.77 -9.32 -2.23
C ILE A 123 4.61 -10.20 -3.16
N THR A 124 5.92 -10.23 -2.94
CA THR A 124 6.86 -11.06 -3.71
C THR A 124 6.60 -12.56 -3.63
N ARG A 125 5.79 -13.02 -2.66
CA ARG A 125 5.35 -14.43 -2.58
C ARG A 125 4.16 -14.77 -3.48
N ARG A 126 3.45 -13.80 -4.06
CA ARG A 126 2.32 -14.09 -4.98
C ARG A 126 2.84 -14.35 -6.41
N PRO A 127 2.77 -15.60 -6.92
CA PRO A 127 3.42 -15.97 -8.18
C PRO A 127 2.81 -15.30 -9.42
N ARG A 128 1.59 -14.77 -9.33
CA ARG A 128 0.95 -14.03 -10.43
C ARG A 128 1.42 -12.58 -10.54
N ILE A 129 1.87 -11.96 -9.44
CA ILE A 129 2.22 -10.53 -9.39
C ILE A 129 3.73 -10.32 -9.47
N LYS A 130 4.54 -11.30 -9.06
CA LYS A 130 6.01 -11.21 -9.07
C LYS A 130 6.62 -10.75 -10.40
N HIS A 131 6.11 -11.23 -11.54
CA HIS A 131 6.62 -10.84 -12.86
C HIS A 131 6.32 -9.36 -13.20
N PHE A 132 5.27 -8.80 -12.60
CA PHE A 132 4.88 -7.40 -12.77
C PHE A 132 5.51 -6.49 -11.70
N ALA A 133 6.13 -7.06 -10.67
CA ALA A 133 6.68 -6.31 -9.54
C ALA A 133 8.09 -5.78 -9.78
N ILE A 134 8.81 -6.24 -10.82
CA ILE A 134 10.18 -5.77 -11.11
C ILE A 134 10.20 -4.26 -11.28
N TRP A 135 9.39 -3.72 -12.19
CA TRP A 135 9.43 -2.30 -12.52
C TRP A 135 9.00 -1.41 -11.34
N PRO A 136 7.86 -1.67 -10.66
CA PRO A 136 7.50 -0.92 -9.45
C PRO A 136 8.58 -0.95 -8.36
N LEU A 137 9.25 -2.09 -8.17
CA LEU A 137 10.31 -2.24 -7.17
C LEU A 137 11.59 -1.49 -7.58
N VAL A 138 11.88 -1.40 -8.89
CA VAL A 138 12.96 -0.57 -9.43
C VAL A 138 12.68 0.92 -9.17
N VAL A 139 11.46 1.39 -9.44
CA VAL A 139 11.05 2.77 -9.16
C VAL A 139 11.16 3.06 -7.65
N ALA A 140 10.72 2.12 -6.81
CA ALA A 140 10.82 2.24 -5.35
C ALA A 140 12.28 2.30 -4.88
N GLY A 141 13.17 1.50 -5.46
CA GLY A 141 14.61 1.48 -5.11
C GLY A 141 15.33 2.78 -5.47
N MET A 142 14.98 3.37 -6.60
CA MET A 142 15.44 4.70 -6.97
C MET A 142 15.01 5.74 -5.93
N GLN A 143 13.71 5.76 -5.58
CA GLN A 143 13.16 6.73 -4.62
C GLN A 143 13.67 6.50 -3.18
N ALA A 144 14.11 5.28 -2.84
CA ALA A 144 14.62 4.94 -1.51
C ALA A 144 15.93 5.68 -1.14
N VAL A 145 16.54 6.42 -2.07
CA VAL A 145 17.67 7.31 -1.77
C VAL A 145 17.29 8.41 -0.77
N ASP A 146 16.06 8.94 -0.85
CA ASP A 146 15.55 9.93 0.08
C ASP A 146 14.94 9.31 1.35
N ALA A 147 14.90 7.97 1.41
CA ALA A 147 14.29 7.22 2.50
C ALA A 147 15.32 6.75 3.54
N SER A 148 14.81 6.21 4.66
CA SER A 148 15.66 5.67 5.71
C SER A 148 16.43 4.42 5.25
N PRO A 149 17.58 4.10 5.88
CA PRO A 149 18.33 2.87 5.58
C PRO A 149 17.50 1.59 5.67
N HIS A 150 16.45 1.60 6.51
CA HIS A 150 15.50 0.52 6.63
C HIS A 150 14.71 0.28 5.33
N ILE A 151 14.25 1.34 4.66
CA ILE A 151 13.52 1.23 3.39
C ILE A 151 14.43 0.69 2.28
N ARG A 152 15.70 1.13 2.24
CA ARG A 152 16.71 0.59 1.33
C ARG A 152 16.92 -0.92 1.52
N HIS A 153 17.02 -1.36 2.79
CA HIS A 153 17.12 -2.77 3.12
C HIS A 153 15.87 -3.56 2.69
N ILE A 154 14.67 -3.01 2.87
CA ILE A 154 13.43 -3.66 2.41
C ILE A 154 13.46 -3.85 0.89
N VAL A 155 13.81 -2.81 0.12
CA VAL A 155 13.91 -2.92 -1.34
C VAL A 155 14.90 -4.01 -1.75
N ASP A 156 16.07 -4.05 -1.12
CA ASP A 156 17.13 -5.02 -1.42
C ASP A 156 16.70 -6.47 -1.10
N ASP A 157 16.02 -6.67 0.02
CA ASP A 157 15.46 -7.96 0.41
C ASP A 157 14.37 -8.41 -0.58
N GLN A 158 13.50 -7.50 -1.01
CA GLN A 158 12.47 -7.82 -2.01
C GLN A 158 13.07 -8.15 -3.37
N LEU A 159 14.12 -7.46 -3.82
CA LEU A 159 14.81 -7.77 -5.08
C LEU A 159 15.50 -9.13 -4.99
N SER A 160 16.12 -9.43 -3.86
CA SER A 160 16.76 -10.72 -3.59
C SER A 160 15.76 -11.87 -3.62
N GLU A 161 14.61 -11.73 -2.95
CA GLU A 161 13.54 -12.71 -3.00
C GLU A 161 12.97 -12.87 -4.41
N LEU A 162 12.76 -11.76 -5.13
CA LEU A 162 12.24 -11.79 -6.49
C LEU A 162 13.19 -12.53 -7.45
N SER A 163 14.50 -12.33 -7.29
CA SER A 163 15.55 -13.05 -8.05
C SER A 163 15.46 -14.57 -7.80
N LYS A 164 15.38 -15.00 -6.54
CA LYS A 164 15.23 -16.43 -6.17
C LYS A 164 13.98 -17.06 -6.76
N ILE A 165 12.87 -16.33 -6.75
CA ILE A 165 11.56 -16.84 -7.16
C ILE A 165 11.40 -16.87 -8.70
N MET A 166 12.02 -15.94 -9.42
CA MET A 166 11.95 -15.88 -10.89
C MET A 166 13.07 -16.65 -11.58
N GLY A 167 14.17 -16.95 -10.88
CA GLY A 167 15.36 -17.55 -11.48
C GLY A 167 16.01 -16.63 -12.54
N CYS A 168 15.81 -15.32 -12.41
CA CYS A 168 16.24 -14.31 -13.38
C CYS A 168 17.19 -13.31 -12.70
N PRO A 169 18.33 -12.94 -13.31
CA PRO A 169 19.31 -12.04 -12.70
C PRO A 169 18.86 -10.57 -12.67
N THR A 170 17.79 -10.21 -13.38
CA THR A 170 17.31 -8.83 -13.50
C THR A 170 17.09 -8.10 -12.16
N PRO A 171 16.45 -8.70 -11.14
CA PRO A 171 16.32 -8.04 -9.82
C PRO A 171 17.65 -7.89 -9.09
N THR A 172 18.58 -8.84 -9.26
CA THR A 172 19.93 -8.75 -8.69
C THR A 172 20.73 -7.62 -9.33
N LEU A 173 20.60 -7.42 -10.65
CA LEU A 173 21.17 -6.28 -11.35
C LEU A 173 20.63 -4.95 -10.78
N ALA A 174 19.31 -4.85 -10.58
CA ALA A 174 18.71 -3.66 -9.97
C ALA A 174 19.26 -3.39 -8.57
N GLY A 175 19.42 -4.42 -7.73
CA GLY A 175 20.03 -4.29 -6.40
C GLY A 175 21.46 -3.73 -6.47
N ALA A 176 22.28 -4.25 -7.38
CA ALA A 176 23.65 -3.75 -7.57
C ALA A 176 23.69 -2.27 -8.01
N VAL A 177 22.76 -1.86 -8.88
CA VAL A 177 22.61 -0.46 -9.29
C VAL A 177 22.27 0.41 -8.08
N PHE A 178 21.31 -0.01 -7.25
CA PHE A 178 20.90 0.75 -6.07
C PHE A 178 21.98 0.84 -4.99
N HIS A 179 22.71 -0.23 -4.69
CA HIS A 179 23.82 -0.16 -3.72
C HIS A 179 24.89 0.86 -4.13
N ARG A 180 25.25 0.88 -5.42
CA ARG A 180 26.18 1.88 -5.96
C ARG A 180 25.59 3.29 -5.87
N PHE A 181 24.34 3.46 -6.28
CA PHE A 181 23.65 4.74 -6.28
C PHE A 181 23.48 5.31 -4.87
N TRP A 182 22.98 4.53 -3.92
CA TRP A 182 22.79 4.93 -2.53
C TRP A 182 24.10 5.29 -1.80
N ALA A 183 25.22 4.70 -2.22
CA ALA A 183 26.55 5.02 -1.72
C ALA A 183 27.16 6.29 -2.37
N SER A 184 26.67 6.71 -3.53
CA SER A 184 27.20 7.86 -4.27
C SER A 184 26.84 9.22 -3.67
N GLY A 185 25.76 9.28 -2.87
CA GLY A 185 25.19 10.53 -2.36
C GLY A 185 24.39 11.35 -3.39
N GLN A 186 24.29 10.87 -4.63
CA GLN A 186 23.44 11.45 -5.66
C GLN A 186 21.96 11.11 -5.39
N THR A 187 21.05 11.90 -5.94
CA THR A 187 19.60 11.72 -5.77
C THR A 187 18.83 11.77 -7.09
N GLY A 188 19.50 12.05 -8.21
CA GLY A 188 18.88 12.18 -9.52
C GLY A 188 18.51 10.84 -10.15
N TRP A 189 17.42 10.83 -10.91
CA TRP A 189 16.96 9.64 -11.64
C TRP A 189 18.02 9.13 -12.62
N ASP A 190 18.59 10.02 -13.41
CA ASP A 190 19.61 9.70 -14.42
C ASP A 190 20.99 9.40 -13.79
N ASP A 191 21.20 9.82 -12.54
CA ASP A 191 22.38 9.44 -11.75
C ASP A 191 22.33 7.96 -11.33
N CYS A 192 21.12 7.46 -11.01
CA CYS A 192 20.90 6.06 -10.69
C CYS A 192 20.97 5.18 -11.94
N PHE A 193 20.27 5.57 -12.99
CA PHE A 193 20.20 4.83 -14.26
C PHE A 193 21.17 5.40 -15.30
N ASP A 194 22.46 5.41 -14.94
CA ASP A 194 23.59 5.98 -15.69
C ASP A 194 23.86 5.39 -17.09
N LYS A 195 23.12 4.35 -17.49
CA LYS A 195 23.21 3.68 -18.79
C LYS A 195 21.92 2.95 -19.10
N ALA A 196 21.84 2.36 -20.29
CA ALA A 196 20.70 1.53 -20.65
C ALA A 196 20.59 0.30 -19.73
N TYR A 197 19.46 0.18 -19.03
CA TYR A 197 19.07 -0.99 -18.24
C TYR A 197 17.77 -1.57 -18.77
N VAL A 198 17.63 -2.89 -18.66
CA VAL A 198 16.40 -3.60 -19.02
C VAL A 198 15.90 -4.33 -17.78
N PHE A 199 14.83 -3.81 -17.19
CA PHE A 199 14.22 -4.35 -15.98
C PHE A 199 12.85 -4.96 -16.25
N VAL A 200 12.85 -6.05 -17.02
CA VAL A 200 11.65 -6.84 -17.34
C VAL A 200 11.86 -8.31 -16.97
N ALA A 201 10.75 -9.04 -16.78
CA ALA A 201 10.74 -10.46 -16.43
C ALA A 201 10.61 -11.34 -17.68
#